data_AF-A0A316E5I3-F1
#
_entry.id   AF-A0A316E5I3-F1
#
_cell.length_a   1.000
_cell.length_b   1.000
_cell.length_c   1.000
_cell.angle_alpha   90.00
_cell.angle_beta   90.00
_cell.angle_gamma   90.00
#
_symmetry.space_group_name_H-M   'P 1'
#
loop_
_entity.id
_entity.type
_entity.pdbx_description
1 polymer ?
#
loop_
_entity_poly.entity_id
_entity_poly.type
_entity_poly.pdbx_seq_one_letter_code
_entity_poly.pdbx_strand_id
1 'polypeptide(L)' 'MKVRKFKPGDWVKVKGSPDTTKMEVVKYILNDFPILDKVNDGNYLECVYYRNGERISKIIHENRLLKHWETGGIYKT' A
#
# COMPACT_ATOMS: atom_id res chain seq x y z
N MET A 1 12.12 16.86 -7.17
CA MET A 1 11.79 15.52 -6.65
C MET A 1 10.45 15.60 -5.92
N LYS A 2 9.47 14.77 -6.28
CA LYS A 2 8.17 14.73 -5.59
C LYS A 2 8.37 14.12 -4.22
N VAL A 3 7.90 14.77 -3.15
CA VAL A 3 8.03 14.25 -1.78
C VAL A 3 7.19 12.97 -1.68
N ARG A 4 7.82 11.86 -1.28
CA ARG A 4 7.14 10.59 -1.05
C ARG A 4 6.17 10.75 0.13
N LYS A 5 4.89 10.49 -0.11
CA LYS A 5 3.83 10.62 0.90
C LYS A 5 3.93 9.58 2.03
N PHE A 6 4.46 8.40 1.72
CA PHE A 6 4.57 7.27 2.63
C PHE A 6 6.02 6.79 2.70
N LYS A 7 6.36 6.04 3.75
CA LYS A 7 7.66 5.35 3.88
C LYS A 7 7.46 3.86 4.17
N PRO A 8 8.44 3.00 3.84
CA PRO A 8 8.46 1.62 4.34
C PRO A 8 8.21 1.57 5.85
N GLY A 9 7.35 0.65 6.29
CA GLY A 9 6.89 0.52 7.68
C GLY A 9 5.70 1.41 8.07
N ASP A 10 5.28 2.37 7.21
CA ASP A 10 4.03 3.08 7.44
C ASP A 10 2.86 2.09 7.33
N TRP A 11 1.91 2.20 8.25
CA TRP A 11 0.66 1.47 8.17
C TRP A 11 -0.39 2.30 7.43
N VAL A 12 -1.12 1.67 6.52
CA VAL A 12 -2.08 2.31 5.62
C VAL A 12 -3.37 1.50 5.50
N LYS A 13 -4.43 2.18 5.08
CA LYS A 13 -5.71 1.57 4.70
C LYS A 13 -6.16 2.09 3.34
N VAL A 14 -7.00 1.33 2.66
CA VAL A 14 -7.62 1.78 1.40
C VAL A 14 -8.70 2.81 1.70
N LYS A 15 -8.59 3.99 1.08
CA LYS A 15 -9.59 5.06 1.19
C LYS A 15 -10.94 4.59 0.65
N GLY A 16 -11.99 4.77 1.44
CA GLY A 16 -13.37 4.46 1.03
C GLY A 16 -13.71 2.97 0.95
N SER A 17 -12.79 2.09 1.41
CA SER A 17 -13.09 0.67 1.51
C SER A 17 -13.85 0.39 2.81
N PRO A 18 -14.92 -0.43 2.80
CA PRO A 18 -15.53 -0.94 4.03
C PRO A 18 -14.58 -1.92 4.76
N ASP A 19 -13.60 -2.47 4.03
CA ASP A 19 -12.53 -3.27 4.60
C ASP A 19 -11.58 -2.39 5.42
N THR A 20 -11.56 -2.63 6.73
CA THR A 20 -10.70 -1.93 7.69
C THR A 20 -9.30 -2.53 7.78
N THR A 21 -8.98 -3.51 6.91
CA THR A 21 -7.66 -4.16 6.84
C THR A 21 -6.56 -3.11 6.75
N LYS A 22 -5.69 -3.16 7.75
CA LYS A 22 -4.47 -2.36 7.81
C LYS A 22 -3.39 -3.12 7.07
N MET A 23 -2.62 -2.40 6.27
CA MET A 23 -1.49 -2.94 5.52
C MET A 23 -0.24 -2.15 5.88
N GLU A 24 0.89 -2.81 5.89
CA GLU A 24 2.20 -2.19 6.04
C GLU A 24 2.78 -1.89 4.65
N VAL A 25 3.29 -0.67 4.46
CA VAL A 25 4.00 -0.27 3.25
C VAL A 25 5.38 -0.95 3.24
N VAL A 26 5.68 -1.69 2.18
CA VAL A 26 6.98 -2.34 2.00
C VAL A 26 7.93 -1.47 1.19
N LYS A 27 7.48 -1.02 0.01
CA LYS A 27 8.30 -0.21 -0.91
C LYS A 27 7.46 0.50 -1.94
N TYR A 28 8.05 1.52 -2.56
CA TYR A 28 7.56 2.07 -3.81
C TYR A 28 7.88 1.13 -4.95
N ILE A 29 6.90 0.90 -5.82
CA ILE A 29 7.05 0.15 -7.05
C ILE A 29 7.18 1.16 -8.19
N LEU A 30 8.29 1.06 -8.92
CA LEU A 30 8.41 1.70 -10.23
C LEU A 30 7.54 0.87 -11.17
N ASN A 31 6.48 1.47 -11.69
CA ASN A 31 5.65 0.83 -12.70
C ASN A 31 6.42 0.84 -14.03
N ASP A 32 7.27 -0.17 -14.24
CA ASP A 32 7.77 -0.53 -15.58
C ASP A 32 6.81 -1.51 -16.27
N PHE A 33 5.50 -1.42 -16.00
CA PHE A 33 4.51 -2.26 -16.69
C PHE A 33 4.29 -1.70 -18.11
N PRO A 34 4.66 -2.44 -19.18
CA PRO A 34 4.54 -1.97 -20.56
C PRO A 34 3.13 -2.21 -21.13
N ILE A 35 2.08 -2.13 -20.30
CA ILE A 35 0.72 -2.48 -20.71
C ILE A 35 -0.10 -1.20 -20.93
N LEU A 36 -0.15 -0.82 -22.22
CA LEU A 36 -1.09 0.08 -22.90
C LEU A 36 -1.23 1.52 -22.39
N ASP A 37 -0.65 2.45 -23.16
CA ASP A 37 -1.13 3.82 -23.49
C ASP A 37 -1.56 4.79 -22.38
N LYS A 38 -1.37 4.44 -21.11
CA LYS A 38 -1.52 5.36 -19.99
C LYS A 38 -0.19 5.45 -19.29
N VAL A 39 0.54 6.51 -19.60
CA VAL A 39 1.62 7.03 -18.74
C VAL A 39 1.01 7.18 -17.35
N ASN A 40 1.25 6.19 -16.52
CA ASN A 40 0.67 6.15 -15.19
C ASN A 40 1.66 6.89 -14.30
N ASP A 41 1.60 8.23 -14.34
CA ASP A 41 2.45 9.20 -13.60
C ASP A 41 2.22 9.15 -12.06
N GLY A 42 1.87 7.98 -11.55
CA GLY A 42 1.48 7.72 -10.18
C GLY A 42 2.54 6.93 -9.44
N ASN A 43 2.77 7.28 -8.17
CA ASN A 43 3.56 6.42 -7.31
C ASN A 43 2.70 5.25 -6.83
N TYR A 44 3.15 4.04 -7.11
CA TYR A 44 2.56 2.80 -6.61
C TYR A 44 3.35 2.28 -5.43
N LEU A 45 2.65 1.63 -4.51
CA LEU A 45 3.20 1.11 -3.27
C LEU A 45 2.83 -0.36 -3.15
N GLU A 46 3.83 -1.18 -2.88
CA GLU A 46 3.59 -2.53 -2.38
C GLU A 46 3.23 -2.43 -0.90
N CYS A 47 2.05 -2.92 -0.57
CA CYS A 47 1.51 -2.98 0.78
C CYS A 47 1.21 -4.44 1.14
N VAL A 48 1.54 -4.86 2.35
CA VAL A 48 1.32 -6.23 2.82
C VAL A 48 0.45 -6.26 4.05
N TYR A 49 -0.34 -7.31 4.19
CA TYR A 49 -1.04 -7.64 5.42
C TYR A 49 -1.05 -9.15 5.60
N TYR A 50 -1.39 -9.59 6.79
CA TYR A 50 -1.48 -11.02 7.08
C TYR A 50 -2.93 -11.38 7.34
N ARG A 51 -3.33 -12.55 6.85
CA ARG A 51 -4.63 -13.15 7.11
C ARG A 51 -4.41 -14.63 7.32
N ASN A 52 -4.78 -15.15 8.50
CA ASN A 52 -4.63 -16.57 8.86
C ASN A 52 -3.17 -17.07 8.70
N GLY A 53 -2.20 -16.25 9.08
CA GLY A 53 -0.77 -16.57 8.93
C GLY A 53 -0.19 -16.41 7.51
N GLU A 54 -1.03 -16.20 6.50
CA GLU A 54 -0.57 -15.95 5.13
C GLU A 54 -0.27 -14.48 4.90
N ARG A 55 0.89 -14.19 4.30
CA ARG A 55 1.27 -12.83 3.88
C ARG A 55 0.66 -12.53 2.52
N ILE A 56 -0.25 -11.57 2.47
CA ILE A 56 -0.89 -11.10 1.23
C ILE A 56 -0.25 -9.77 0.82
N SER A 57 0.24 -9.70 -0.41
CA SER A 57 0.80 -8.47 -1.02
C SER A 57 -0.19 -7.84 -2.01
N LYS A 58 -0.28 -6.51 -1.99
CA LYS A 58 -1.10 -5.70 -2.90
C LYS A 58 -0.32 -4.49 -3.40
N ILE A 59 -0.42 -4.21 -4.70
CA ILE A 59 0.12 -2.99 -5.31
C ILE A 59 -1.01 -1.97 -5.41
N ILE A 60 -0.85 -0.82 -4.75
CA ILE A 60 -1.90 0.20 -4.63
C ILE A 60 -1.31 1.58 -4.94
N HIS A 61 -2.05 2.39 -5.70
CA HIS A 61 -1.69 3.77 -5.98
C HIS A 61 -1.74 4.63 -4.71
N GLU A 62 -0.75 5.50 -4.47
CA GLU A 62 -0.60 6.28 -3.23
C GLU A 62 -1.84 7.11 -2.87
N ASN A 63 -2.56 7.65 -3.86
CA ASN A 63 -3.79 8.45 -3.63
C ASN A 63 -4.98 7.63 -3.12
N ARG A 64 -4.94 6.30 -3.28
CA ARG A 64 -5.97 5.39 -2.74
C ARG A 64 -5.66 4.97 -1.30
N LEU A 65 -4.56 5.42 -0.72
CA LEU A 65 -4.14 5.08 0.63
C LEU A 65 -4.32 6.25 1.60
N LEU A 66 -4.74 5.91 2.81
CA LEU A 66 -4.74 6.79 3.98
C LEU A 66 -3.73 6.26 4.99
N LYS A 67 -2.91 7.15 5.55
CA LYS A 67 -1.98 6.81 6.61
C LYS A 67 -2.78 6.46 7.87
N HIS A 68 -2.45 5.33 8.48
CA HIS A 68 -3.00 4.92 9.76
C HIS A 68 -1.96 5.22 10.85
N TRP A 69 -2.39 5.81 11.96
CA TRP A 69 -1.51 6.29 13.03
C TRP A 69 -1.03 5.15 13.94
N GLU A 70 -1.82 4.09 14.08
CA GLU A 70 -1.42 2.90 14.84
C GLU A 70 -0.47 2.05 14.00
N THR A 71 0.76 1.95 14.46
CA THR A 71 1.76 1.01 13.95
C THR A 71 1.65 -0.33 14.66
N GLY A 72 1.94 -1.43 13.98
CA GLY A 72 1.98 -2.75 14.61
C GLY A 72 0.59 -3.30 14.92
N GLY A 73 -0.27 -3.38 13.90
CA GLY A 73 -1.52 -4.12 14.03
C GLY A 73 -1.20 -5.57 14.39
N ILE A 74 -1.85 -6.10 15.42
CA ILE A 74 -1.80 -7.53 15.74
C ILE A 74 -2.23 -8.26 14.48
N TYR A 75 -1.31 -8.99 13.86
CA TYR A 75 -1.64 -9.94 12.82
C TYR A 75 -2.61 -10.91 13.47
N LYS A 76 -3.90 -10.83 13.12
CA LYS A 76 -4.85 -11.86 13.56
C LYS A 76 -4.44 -13.14 12.85
N THR A 77 -3.63 -13.95 13.54
CA THR A 77 -3.52 -15.39 13.36
C THR A 77 -4.89 -16.03 13.47
#